data_AF-A0A939F640-F1
#
_entry.id   AF-A0A939F640-F1
#
_cell.length_a   1.000
_cell.length_b   1.000
_cell.length_c   1.000
_cell.angle_alpha   90.00
_cell.angle_beta   90.00
_cell.angle_gamma   90.00
#
_symmetry.space_group_name_H-M   'P 1'
#
loop_
_entity.id
_entity.type
_entity.pdbx_description
1 polymer ?
#
loop_
_entity_poly.entity_id
_entity_poly.type
_entity_poly.pdbx_seq_one_letter_code
_entity_poly.pdbx_strand_id
1 'polypeptide(L)'
;MGDVRVAAIASLTPLEELDLDPFLVDTRSQHAMCARWAAENGYAVTRQLLMYGLRPDHSALWADVDAGDIDIFVAPNDRVLQRALTSVSAFTEECGRRGVRLETAGLDEPEYNTRMKASIHRRLSMPTAGYDGC
;
A
#
# COMPACT_ATOMS: atom_id res chain seq x y z
N MET A 1 4.21 -12.34 23.41
CA MET A 1 3.57 -12.84 22.18
C MET A 1 3.69 -11.70 21.20
N GLY A 2 4.50 -11.85 20.16
CA GLY A 2 4.85 -10.74 19.27
C GLY A 2 3.61 -10.24 18.52
N ASP A 3 3.45 -8.93 18.42
CA ASP A 3 2.41 -8.33 17.57
C ASP A 3 2.63 -8.79 16.13
N VAL A 4 1.55 -9.13 15.43
CA VAL A 4 1.59 -9.51 14.01
C VAL A 4 2.08 -8.31 13.21
N ARG A 5 3.12 -8.51 12.39
CA ARG A 5 3.81 -7.45 11.66
C ARG A 5 3.29 -7.35 10.24
N VAL A 6 2.76 -6.19 9.93
CA VAL A 6 2.06 -5.91 8.68
C VAL A 6 2.92 -5.01 7.80
N ALA A 7 3.07 -5.42 6.55
CA ALA A 7 3.58 -4.58 5.47
C ALA A 7 2.40 -4.03 4.66
N ALA A 8 2.21 -2.71 4.71
CA ALA A 8 1.14 -2.00 4.00
C ALA A 8 1.59 -1.64 2.58
N ILE A 9 0.91 -2.18 1.57
CA ILE A 9 1.16 -1.95 0.15
C ILE A 9 0.32 -0.77 -0.33
N ALA A 10 0.96 0.23 -0.92
CA ALA A 10 0.33 1.23 -1.75
C ALA A 10 0.84 1.13 -3.20
N SER A 11 -0.02 1.43 -4.15
CA SER A 11 0.35 1.54 -5.57
C SER A 11 0.74 2.97 -5.93
N LEU A 12 1.76 3.12 -6.75
CA LEU A 12 2.06 4.38 -7.44
C LEU A 12 1.17 4.51 -8.67
N THR A 13 0.35 5.55 -8.69
CA THR A 13 -0.47 5.92 -9.84
C THR A 13 -0.14 7.36 -10.25
N PRO A 14 0.03 7.64 -11.55
CA PRO A 14 0.36 8.98 -12.02
C PRO A 14 -0.70 10.02 -11.65
N LEU A 15 -0.27 11.27 -11.45
CA LEU A 15 -1.15 12.37 -11.05
C LEU A 15 -2.23 12.67 -12.10
N GLU A 16 -1.96 12.36 -13.37
CA GLU A 16 -2.88 12.50 -14.50
C GLU A 16 -4.16 11.67 -14.32
N GLU A 17 -4.13 10.62 -13.50
CA GLU A 17 -5.30 9.78 -13.22
C GLU A 17 -6.17 10.30 -12.06
N LEU A 18 -5.79 11.41 -11.40
CA LEU A 18 -6.47 11.92 -10.20
C LEU A 18 -7.96 12.24 -10.42
N ASP A 19 -8.34 12.60 -11.64
CA ASP A 19 -9.76 12.83 -11.94
C ASP A 19 -10.56 11.57 -12.24
N LEU A 20 -9.87 10.49 -12.63
CA LEU A 20 -10.48 9.19 -12.96
C LEU A 20 -10.59 8.31 -11.70
N ASP A 21 -9.49 8.13 -10.99
CA ASP A 21 -9.41 7.33 -9.77
C ASP A 21 -8.51 8.02 -8.73
N PRO A 22 -9.08 8.95 -7.94
CA PRO A 22 -8.29 9.71 -6.97
C PRO A 22 -7.69 8.87 -5.84
N PHE A 23 -8.32 7.74 -5.51
CA PHE A 23 -7.84 6.86 -4.45
C PHE A 23 -6.53 6.17 -4.86
N LEU A 24 -6.43 5.71 -6.10
CA LEU A 24 -5.21 5.10 -6.64
C LEU A 24 -4.01 6.06 -6.68
N VAL A 25 -4.26 7.37 -6.80
CA VAL A 25 -3.22 8.42 -6.76
C VAL A 25 -2.83 8.79 -5.32
N ASP A 26 -3.76 8.69 -4.37
CA ASP A 26 -3.56 9.11 -2.99
C ASP A 26 -2.91 8.03 -2.11
N THR A 27 -1.60 7.87 -2.24
CA THR A 27 -0.80 6.90 -1.47
C THR A 27 -0.93 7.03 0.05
N ARG A 28 -1.19 8.25 0.56
CA ARG A 28 -1.39 8.48 1.99
C ARG A 28 -2.70 7.85 2.47
N SER A 29 -3.77 8.01 1.71
CA SER A 29 -5.06 7.39 2.03
C SER A 29 -4.99 5.86 1.91
N GLN A 30 -4.25 5.33 0.93
CA GLN A 30 -4.00 3.89 0.83
C GLN A 30 -3.31 3.34 2.08
N HIS A 31 -2.19 3.94 2.52
CA HIS A 31 -1.52 3.50 3.75
C HIS A 31 -2.35 3.72 5.01
N ALA A 32 -3.12 4.81 5.09
CA ALA A 32 -4.02 5.06 6.22
C ALA A 32 -5.12 4.00 6.34
N MET A 33 -5.67 3.54 5.20
CA MET A 33 -6.65 2.45 5.17
C MET A 33 -6.05 1.15 5.68
N CYS A 34 -4.85 0.78 5.20
CA CYS A 34 -4.13 -0.40 5.70
C CYS A 34 -3.81 -0.30 7.20
N ALA A 35 -3.39 0.87 7.68
CA ALA A 35 -3.10 1.10 9.09
C ALA A 35 -4.35 0.97 9.97
N ARG A 36 -5.50 1.46 9.49
CA ARG A 36 -6.79 1.29 10.17
C ARG A 36 -7.16 -0.19 10.26
N TRP A 37 -7.08 -0.92 9.15
CA TRP A 37 -7.34 -2.36 9.14
C TRP A 37 -6.41 -3.12 10.11
N ALA A 38 -5.12 -2.80 10.14
CA ALA A 38 -4.17 -3.42 11.05
C ALA A 38 -4.54 -3.13 12.51
N ALA A 39 -4.86 -1.88 12.85
CA ALA A 39 -5.27 -1.49 14.19
C ALA A 39 -6.57 -2.18 14.64
N GLU A 40 -7.57 -2.30 13.75
CA GLU A 40 -8.82 -3.01 14.03
C GLU A 40 -8.61 -4.51 14.30
N ASN A 41 -7.54 -5.10 13.78
CA ASN A 41 -7.14 -6.49 14.02
C ASN A 41 -6.12 -6.66 15.16
N GLY A 42 -5.67 -5.57 15.80
CA GLY A 42 -4.61 -5.61 16.82
C GLY A 42 -3.22 -5.92 16.26
N TYR A 43 -2.96 -5.58 15.01
CA TYR A 43 -1.69 -5.78 14.32
C TYR A 43 -0.88 -4.49 14.23
N ALA A 44 0.44 -4.61 14.08
CA ALA A 44 1.35 -3.48 13.94
C ALA A 44 1.82 -3.33 12.49
N VAL A 45 1.63 -2.15 11.90
CA VAL A 45 2.26 -1.83 10.60
C VAL A 45 3.74 -1.55 10.84
N THR A 46 4.61 -2.46 10.42
CA THR A 46 6.07 -2.32 10.55
C THR A 46 6.73 -1.81 9.28
N ARG A 47 6.05 -1.90 8.14
CA ARG A 47 6.57 -1.45 6.85
C ARG A 47 5.49 -0.79 6.01
N GLN A 48 5.85 0.29 5.34
CA GLN A 48 5.04 0.91 4.30
C GLN A 48 5.76 0.75 2.96
N LEU A 49 5.10 0.07 2.03
CA LEU A 49 5.65 -0.25 0.72
C LEU A 49 4.93 0.59 -0.33
N LEU A 50 5.70 1.01 -1.32
CA LEU A 50 5.23 1.81 -2.44
C LEU A 50 5.70 1.15 -3.72
N MET A 51 4.75 0.62 -4.50
CA MET A 51 5.02 -0.31 -5.59
C MET A 51 4.38 0.12 -6.90
N TYR A 52 5.00 -0.26 -8.00
CA TYR A 52 4.45 -0.15 -9.35
C TYR A 52 4.96 -1.29 -10.21
N GLY A 53 4.06 -2.15 -10.70
CA GLY A 53 4.44 -3.28 -11.55
C GLY A 53 5.58 -4.12 -10.97
N LEU A 54 5.58 -4.36 -9.66
CA LEU A 54 6.61 -5.15 -9.00
C LEU A 54 6.44 -6.62 -9.39
N ARG A 55 7.55 -7.26 -9.75
CA ARG A 55 7.54 -8.69 -10.05
C ARG A 55 7.49 -9.51 -8.75
N PRO A 56 6.73 -10.62 -8.72
CA PRO A 56 6.67 -11.51 -7.57
C PRO A 56 8.01 -12.10 -7.14
N ASP A 57 9.01 -12.20 -8.02
CA ASP A 57 10.33 -12.77 -7.73
C ASP A 57 11.38 -11.74 -7.27
N HIS A 58 10.96 -10.52 -6.90
CA HIS A 58 11.87 -9.44 -6.51
C HIS A 58 12.53 -9.71 -5.15
N SER A 59 13.81 -10.09 -5.15
CA SER A 59 14.55 -10.54 -3.97
C SER A 59 14.53 -9.57 -2.79
N ALA A 60 14.65 -8.26 -3.03
CA ALA A 60 14.67 -7.27 -1.95
C ALA A 60 13.35 -7.18 -1.17
N LEU A 61 12.22 -7.56 -1.79
CA LEU A 61 10.94 -7.61 -1.08
C LEU A 61 10.92 -8.76 -0.07
N TRP A 62 11.45 -9.90 -0.48
CA TRP A 62 11.41 -11.12 0.32
C TRP A 62 12.47 -11.16 1.41
N ALA A 63 13.53 -10.35 1.33
CA ALA A 63 14.55 -10.28 2.37
C ALA A 63 13.95 -9.99 3.76
N ASP A 64 12.95 -9.11 3.84
CA ASP A 64 12.27 -8.78 5.09
C ASP A 64 11.34 -9.91 5.56
N VAL A 65 10.77 -10.67 4.62
CA VAL A 65 9.97 -11.88 4.94
C VAL A 65 10.88 -12.99 5.46
N ASP A 66 12.04 -13.19 4.83
CA ASP A 66 13.00 -14.23 5.19
C ASP A 66 13.71 -13.92 6.52
N ALA A 67 13.91 -12.63 6.84
CA ALA A 67 14.31 -12.16 8.17
C ALA A 67 13.18 -12.32 9.21
N GLY A 68 11.98 -12.63 8.74
CA GLY A 68 10.79 -12.77 9.54
C GLY A 68 10.35 -11.45 10.13
N ASP A 69 10.43 -10.32 9.43
CA ASP A 69 9.96 -8.99 9.86
C ASP A 69 8.53 -8.68 9.38
N ILE A 70 7.98 -9.52 8.52
CA ILE A 70 6.67 -9.37 7.90
C ILE A 70 5.91 -10.69 8.02
N ASP A 71 4.73 -10.64 8.64
CA ASP A 71 3.83 -11.78 8.78
C ASP A 71 2.64 -11.67 7.80
N ILE A 72 2.25 -10.44 7.42
CA ILE A 72 1.13 -10.16 6.52
C ILE A 72 1.49 -9.01 5.56
N PHE A 73 1.22 -9.20 4.28
CA PHE A 73 1.05 -8.10 3.33
C PHE A 73 -0.42 -7.69 3.28
N VAL A 74 -0.69 -6.39 3.39
CA VAL A 74 -2.05 -5.86 3.21
C VAL A 74 -2.05 -4.77 2.16
N ALA A 75 -3.04 -4.80 1.26
CA ALA A 75 -3.35 -3.69 0.37
C ALA A 75 -4.75 -3.14 0.67
N PRO A 76 -5.11 -1.93 0.25
CA PRO A 76 -6.45 -1.41 0.43
C PRO A 76 -7.53 -2.28 -0.23
N ASN A 77 -7.32 -2.63 -1.50
CA ASN A 77 -8.25 -3.40 -2.33
C ASN A 77 -7.52 -4.01 -3.55
N ASP A 78 -8.25 -4.79 -4.34
CA ASP A 78 -7.71 -5.48 -5.53
C ASP A 78 -7.16 -4.53 -6.60
N ARG A 79 -7.74 -3.33 -6.76
CA ARG A 79 -7.26 -2.35 -7.77
C ARG A 79 -5.84 -1.90 -7.45
N VAL A 80 -5.56 -1.67 -6.16
CA VAL A 80 -4.20 -1.33 -5.69
C VAL A 80 -3.24 -2.49 -5.93
N LEU A 81 -3.64 -3.74 -5.66
CA LEU A 81 -2.79 -4.92 -5.92
C LEU A 81 -2.48 -5.09 -7.41
N GLN A 82 -3.49 -4.94 -8.28
CA GLN A 82 -3.32 -5.05 -9.73
C GLN A 82 -2.39 -3.98 -10.31
N ARG A 83 -2.35 -2.78 -9.71
CA ARG A 83 -1.40 -1.71 -10.06
C ARG A 83 -0.01 -1.96 -9.50
N ALA A 84 0.07 -2.41 -8.25
CA ALA A 84 1.31 -2.61 -7.53
C ALA A 84 2.15 -3.77 -8.08
N LEU A 85 1.50 -4.81 -8.64
CA LEU A 85 2.14 -6.08 -9.00
C LEU A 85 1.96 -6.40 -10.49
N THR A 86 2.95 -7.07 -11.09
CA THR A 86 2.79 -7.61 -12.46
C THR A 86 1.83 -8.79 -12.53
N SER A 87 1.66 -9.51 -11.42
CA SER A 87 0.73 -10.64 -11.30
C SER A 87 0.37 -10.84 -9.82
N VAL A 88 -0.90 -10.61 -9.49
CA VAL A 88 -1.42 -10.81 -8.13
C VAL A 88 -1.42 -12.30 -7.76
N SER A 89 -1.80 -13.18 -8.69
CA SER A 89 -1.85 -14.63 -8.42
C SER A 89 -0.48 -15.22 -8.10
N ALA A 90 0.54 -14.91 -8.92
CA ALA A 90 1.89 -15.40 -8.67
C ALA A 90 2.49 -14.82 -7.38
N PHE A 91 2.14 -13.59 -7.02
CA PHE A 91 2.51 -13.01 -5.73
C PHE A 91 1.86 -13.75 -4.56
N THR A 92 0.56 -14.03 -4.63
CA THR A 92 -0.17 -14.79 -3.61
C THR A 92 0.40 -16.20 -3.42
N GLU A 93 0.74 -16.88 -4.50
CA GLU A 93 1.42 -18.19 -4.44
C GLU A 93 2.78 -18.09 -3.73
N GLU A 94 3.55 -17.04 -4.02
CA GLU A 94 4.86 -16.83 -3.42
C GLU A 94 4.80 -16.46 -1.93
N CYS A 95 3.77 -15.70 -1.53
CA CYS A 95 3.40 -15.48 -0.13
C CYS A 95 3.11 -16.82 0.56
N GLY A 96 2.26 -17.65 -0.04
CA GLY A 96 1.91 -18.98 0.50
C GLY A 96 3.13 -19.90 0.66
N ARG A 97 4.06 -19.88 -0.29
CA ARG A 97 5.33 -20.63 -0.22
C ARG A 97 6.22 -20.21 0.96
N ARG A 98 6.14 -18.95 1.38
CA ARG A 98 6.90 -18.38 2.52
C ARG A 98 6.11 -18.34 3.83
N GLY A 99 4.87 -18.80 3.84
CA GLY A 99 4.02 -18.77 5.03
C GLY A 99 3.55 -17.35 5.42
N VAL A 100 3.59 -16.40 4.49
CA VAL A 100 3.06 -15.04 4.67
C VAL A 100 1.66 -14.96 4.08
N ARG A 101 0.78 -14.19 4.72
CA ARG A 101 -0.58 -13.95 4.20
C ARG A 101 -0.62 -12.70 3.34
N LEU A 102 -1.46 -12.71 2.31
CA LEU A 102 -1.86 -11.53 1.56
C LEU A 102 -3.32 -11.23 1.85
N GLU A 103 -3.62 -10.00 2.27
CA GLU A 103 -4.96 -9.56 2.63
C GLU A 103 -5.33 -8.25 1.92
N THR A 104 -6.63 -8.00 1.80
CA THR A 104 -7.17 -6.69 1.42
C THR A 104 -7.89 -6.06 2.60
N ALA A 105 -7.70 -4.76 2.83
CA ALA A 105 -8.37 -4.05 3.91
C ALA A 105 -9.90 -4.02 3.70
N GLY A 106 -10.35 -3.83 2.46
CA GLY A 106 -11.77 -3.90 2.09
C GLY A 106 -12.64 -2.84 2.77
N LEU A 107 -12.04 -1.76 3.26
CA LEU A 107 -12.73 -0.64 3.90
C LEU A 107 -13.21 0.37 2.84
N ASP A 108 -14.21 1.17 3.22
CA ASP A 108 -14.73 2.22 2.35
C ASP A 108 -13.65 3.26 2.01
N GLU A 109 -13.54 3.58 0.73
CA GLU A 109 -12.64 4.62 0.24
C GLU A 109 -13.10 6.01 0.70
N PRO A 110 -12.17 6.95 0.95
CA PRO A 110 -12.54 8.33 1.24
C PRO A 110 -13.34 8.97 0.10
N GLU A 111 -14.30 9.84 0.43
CA GLU A 111 -14.97 10.65 -0.56
C GLU A 111 -14.06 11.78 -1.07
N TYR A 112 -13.76 11.79 -2.36
CA TYR A 112 -12.87 12.78 -2.97
C TYR A 112 -13.63 13.97 -3.55
N ASN A 113 -13.63 15.08 -2.81
CA ASN A 113 -14.11 16.37 -3.31
C ASN A 113 -12.98 17.18 -3.99
N THR A 114 -13.36 18.28 -4.65
CA THR A 114 -12.43 19.19 -5.33
C THR A 114 -11.30 19.70 -4.42
N ARG A 115 -11.58 19.93 -3.14
CA ARG A 115 -10.57 20.39 -2.17
C ARG A 115 -9.53 19.31 -1.89
N MET A 116 -9.95 18.05 -1.74
CA MET A 116 -9.05 16.92 -1.53
C MET A 116 -8.20 16.66 -2.77
N LYS A 117 -8.81 16.63 -3.96
CA LYS A 117 -8.07 16.52 -5.23
C LYS A 117 -7.04 17.64 -5.39
N ALA A 118 -7.41 18.89 -5.11
CA ALA A 118 -6.46 20.02 -5.13
C ALA A 118 -5.31 19.85 -4.13
N SER A 119 -5.56 19.25 -2.96
CA SER A 119 -4.52 18.92 -1.98
C SER A 119 -3.55 17.86 -2.49
N ILE A 120 -4.06 16.83 -3.15
CA ILE A 120 -3.25 15.78 -3.78
C ILE A 120 -2.41 16.38 -4.91
N HIS A 121 -3.02 17.18 -5.79
CA HIS A 121 -2.31 17.93 -6.82
C HIS A 121 -1.13 18.71 -6.23
N ARG A 122 -1.38 19.59 -5.26
CA ARG A 122 -0.30 20.40 -4.64
C ARG A 122 0.83 19.56 -4.06
N ARG A 123 0.49 18.42 -3.45
CA ARG A 123 1.48 17.51 -2.83
C ARG A 123 2.33 16.78 -3.87
N LEU A 124 1.75 16.39 -5.00
CA LEU A 124 2.42 15.55 -6.01
C LEU A 124 2.99 16.35 -7.19
N SER A 125 2.50 17.57 -7.45
CA SER A 125 2.95 18.42 -8.56
C SER A 125 4.18 19.27 -8.22
N MET A 126 4.47 19.46 -6.95
CA MET A 126 5.64 20.20 -6.50
C MET A 126 6.74 19.20 -6.12
N PRO A 127 8.00 19.38 -6.59
CA PRO A 127 9.14 18.68 -6.02
C PRO A 127 9.36 19.25 -4.62
N THR A 128 8.63 18.76 -3.63
CA THR A 128 8.88 19.11 -2.23
C THR A 128 10.17 18.44 -1.78
N ALA A 129 11.27 19.16 -1.99
CA ALA A 129 12.34 19.17 -1.01
C ALA A 129 11.68 19.39 0.37
N GLY A 130 11.79 18.37 1.23
CA GLY A 130 11.34 18.29 2.62
C GLY A 130 10.73 19.55 3.25
N TYR A 131 9.43 19.76 3.07
CA TYR A 131 8.65 20.64 3.93
C TYR A 131 7.50 19.84 4.55
N ASP A 132 7.81 19.14 5.63
CA ASP A 132 6.81 18.82 6.64
C ASP A 132 6.52 20.13 7.38
N GLY A 133 5.50 20.84 6.93
CA GLY A 133 4.97 21.98 7.67
C GLY A 133 4.39 21.47 8.98
N CYS A 134 5.12 21.71 10.08
CA CYS A 134 4.66 21.59 11.45
C CYS A 134 3.37 22.39 11.70
#